data_AF-A0A6L8KP64-F1
#
_entry.id   AF-A0A6L8KP64-F1
#
_cell.length_a   1.000
_cell.length_b   1.000
_cell.length_c   1.000
_cell.angle_alpha   90.00
_cell.angle_beta   90.00
_cell.angle_gamma   90.00
#
_symmetry.space_group_name_H-M   'P 1'
#
loop_
_entity.id
_entity.type
_entity.pdbx_description
1 polymer ?
#
loop_
_entity_poly.entity_id
_entity_poly.type
_entity_poly.pdbx_seq_one_letter_code
_entity_poly.pdbx_strand_id
1 'polypeptide(L)'
;MGWRPVKNQTGISSKVIVPFGFAAAGALGTVAAGWSAWGWYTLIWAALLLGAAAWLTRDTGFSPASATGDNAMIDDYLDGRDRFADAVLPVWCRHIENSRAQMEEAISDLASRFSSIVDKLDSAVHVSSADSKGDHSMTEVFAHSEQRLGSVVTSMKSAMSSKHAMLAQIRDLERFTRELRGMAEGVASIAAQTNLLALNAAIEAARAGPAGRGFAVVAQEVRQLSMRSAETGKEISNRVNLISTAILAASQAAEQSSEAEDKSMQSAEGMIDAVLSEFRQMTDSLVQSSDLLKQESIGIQGEVGEALVQLQFQDRVSQVMTHVRHNMENLPGLLREYHERYETNGVLEAPDPDRLLSELQKTYAMAEEHAVHSGIKHAAPTAAAADEITFF
;
A
#
# COMPACT_ATOMS: atom_id res chain seq x y z
N MET A 1 28.90 2.42 49.01
CA MET A 1 29.82 1.27 49.20
C MET A 1 31.11 1.64 48.48
N GLY A 2 32.25 1.94 49.07
CA GLY A 2 32.71 1.94 50.46
C GLY A 2 34.10 2.59 50.44
N TRP A 3 34.15 3.93 50.54
CA TRP A 3 35.40 4.68 50.64
C TRP A 3 35.95 4.53 52.06
N ARG A 4 37.18 4.02 52.20
CA ARG A 4 37.90 3.96 53.47
C ARG A 4 38.64 5.29 53.69
N PRO A 5 38.52 5.95 54.85
CA PRO A 5 39.30 7.15 55.12
C PRO A 5 40.76 6.79 55.44
N VAL A 6 41.68 7.49 54.77
CA VAL A 6 43.12 7.51 55.06
C VAL A 6 43.31 8.15 56.44
N LYS A 7 43.88 7.40 57.38
CA LYS A 7 44.27 7.95 58.69
C LYS A 7 45.51 8.82 58.51
N ASN A 8 45.37 10.12 58.80
CA ASN A 8 46.49 11.02 59.08
C ASN A 8 47.36 10.44 60.21
N GLN A 9 48.55 9.94 59.87
CA GLN A 9 49.63 9.70 60.83
C GLN A 9 50.57 10.91 60.83
N THR A 10 50.21 11.98 61.52
CA THR A 10 51.20 12.94 62.03
C THR A 10 51.84 12.33 63.29
N GLY A 11 52.61 11.26 63.08
CA GLY A 11 53.42 10.63 64.11
C GLY A 11 54.85 11.08 63.96
N ILE A 12 55.26 12.13 64.66
CA ILE A 12 56.68 12.35 64.93
C ILE A 12 57.16 11.08 65.63
N SER A 13 57.98 10.30 64.94
CA SER A 13 58.41 8.97 65.40
C SER A 13 59.06 9.07 66.77
N SER A 14 58.39 8.45 67.76
CA SER A 14 58.88 8.24 69.14
C SER A 14 60.25 7.56 69.22
N LYS A 15 60.81 7.08 68.10
CA LYS A 15 62.11 6.41 68.05
C LYS A 15 63.32 7.35 67.91
N VAL A 16 63.12 8.65 67.62
CA VAL A 16 64.23 9.62 67.47
C VAL A 16 64.43 10.49 68.73
N ILE A 17 63.36 10.72 69.51
CA ILE A 17 63.40 11.62 70.68
C ILE A 17 64.06 10.95 71.91
N VAL A 18 63.92 9.63 72.05
CA VAL A 18 64.41 8.87 73.21
C VAL A 18 65.95 8.85 73.33
N PRO A 19 66.76 8.60 72.27
CA PRO A 19 68.21 8.56 72.43
C PRO A 19 68.86 9.95 72.65
N PHE A 20 68.30 11.01 72.06
CA PHE A 20 68.82 12.37 72.25
C PHE A 20 68.53 12.94 73.65
N GLY A 21 67.40 12.58 74.26
CA GLY A 21 67.04 13.01 75.62
C GLY A 21 67.97 12.46 76.71
N PHE A 22 68.40 11.20 76.59
CA PHE A 22 69.32 10.59 77.56
C PHE A 22 70.76 11.11 77.45
N ALA A 23 71.23 11.46 76.24
CA ALA A 23 72.55 12.04 76.03
C ALA A 23 72.67 13.46 76.63
N ALA A 24 71.63 14.29 76.49
CA ALA A 24 71.58 15.63 77.10
C ALA A 24 71.49 15.58 78.63
N ALA A 25 70.75 14.61 79.20
CA ALA A 25 70.67 14.41 80.65
C ALA A 25 72.00 13.92 81.27
N GLY A 26 72.75 13.08 80.56
CA GLY A 26 74.08 12.61 80.98
C GLY A 26 75.15 13.71 80.99
N ALA A 27 75.08 14.67 80.06
CA ALA A 27 76.00 15.81 80.00
C ALA A 27 75.68 16.91 81.05
N LEU A 28 74.42 17.05 81.46
CA LEU A 28 74.03 17.99 82.52
C LEU A 28 74.37 17.45 83.94
N GLY A 29 74.35 16.13 84.13
CA GLY A 29 74.73 15.50 85.41
C GLY A 29 76.22 15.68 85.77
N THR A 30 77.10 15.86 84.80
CA THR A 30 78.55 16.02 85.02
C THR A 30 78.98 17.47 85.25
N VAL A 31 78.10 18.44 84.98
CA VAL A 31 78.31 19.87 85.33
C VAL A 31 77.89 20.17 86.77
N ALA A 32 76.98 19.37 87.35
CA ALA A 32 76.49 19.53 88.73
C ALA A 32 77.35 18.82 89.80
N ALA A 33 78.15 17.82 89.42
CA ALA A 33 79.13 17.18 90.31
C ALA A 33 80.53 17.69 89.94
N GLY A 34 81.08 18.62 90.74
CA GLY A 34 82.37 19.26 90.50
C GLY A 34 83.51 18.29 90.17
N TRP A 35 84.46 18.76 89.37
CA TRP A 35 85.59 17.99 88.82
C TRP A 35 86.25 17.05 89.85
N SER A 36 85.85 15.79 89.82
CA SER A 36 86.60 14.68 90.36
C SER A 36 87.46 14.07 89.26
N ALA A 37 88.53 13.36 89.63
CA ALA A 37 89.60 12.86 88.75
C ALA A 37 89.15 11.87 87.63
N TRP A 38 87.85 11.66 87.46
CA TRP A 38 87.24 10.69 86.54
C TRP A 38 86.32 11.36 85.47
N GLY A 39 86.30 12.69 85.36
CA GLY A 39 85.44 13.43 84.42
C GLY A 39 85.76 13.27 82.93
N TRP A 40 86.93 12.74 82.56
CA TRP A 40 87.29 12.51 81.16
C TRP A 40 86.61 11.26 80.58
N TYR A 41 86.24 10.28 81.41
CA TYR A 41 85.51 9.08 80.97
C TYR A 41 84.09 9.41 80.47
N THR A 42 83.42 10.40 81.05
CA THR A 42 82.06 10.79 80.64
C THR A 42 82.04 11.49 79.28
N LEU A 43 83.09 12.23 78.93
CA LEU A 43 83.26 12.83 77.61
C LEU A 43 83.51 11.75 76.53
N ILE A 44 84.26 10.70 76.87
CA ILE A 44 84.49 9.57 75.96
C ILE A 44 83.19 8.78 75.73
N TRP A 45 82.41 8.50 76.78
CA TRP A 45 81.12 7.82 76.65
C TRP A 45 80.09 8.68 75.90
N ALA A 46 80.07 10.00 76.09
CA ALA A 46 79.22 10.90 75.31
C ALA A 46 79.65 10.95 73.83
N ALA A 47 80.95 10.97 73.54
CA ALA A 47 81.47 10.91 72.17
C ALA A 47 81.20 9.55 71.51
N LEU A 48 81.30 8.44 72.24
CA LEU A 48 80.94 7.10 71.76
C LEU A 48 79.43 6.96 71.53
N LEU A 49 78.59 7.55 72.39
CA LEU A 49 77.13 7.55 72.20
C LEU A 49 76.71 8.44 71.02
N LEU A 50 77.36 9.60 70.83
CA LEU A 50 77.15 10.43 69.64
C LEU A 50 77.66 9.75 68.36
N GLY A 51 78.79 9.05 68.43
CA GLY A 51 79.32 8.23 67.34
C GLY A 51 78.41 7.05 67.00
N ALA A 52 77.87 6.35 68.02
CA ALA A 52 76.92 5.26 67.84
C ALA A 52 75.55 5.73 67.35
N ALA A 53 75.07 6.90 67.80
CA ALA A 53 73.87 7.53 67.26
C ALA A 53 74.06 7.95 65.80
N ALA A 54 75.20 8.57 65.46
CA ALA A 54 75.55 8.93 64.08
C ALA A 54 75.69 7.69 63.18
N TRP A 55 76.25 6.59 63.70
CA TRP A 55 76.37 5.32 62.99
C TRP A 55 75.01 4.63 62.80
N LEU A 56 74.15 4.61 63.83
CA LEU A 56 72.78 4.10 63.71
C LEU A 56 71.97 4.90 62.68
N THR A 57 72.10 6.23 62.64
CA THR A 57 71.43 7.07 61.63
C THR A 57 72.01 6.93 60.22
N ARG A 58 73.23 6.38 60.10
CA ARG A 58 73.90 6.14 58.81
C ARG A 58 73.52 4.77 58.23
N ASP A 59 73.29 3.76 59.08
CA ASP A 59 72.85 2.41 58.70
C ASP A 59 71.33 2.26 58.65
N THR A 60 70.56 3.08 59.38
CA THR A 60 69.16 3.32 59.02
C THR A 60 69.15 4.34 57.89
N GLY A 61 69.42 3.87 56.68
CA GLY A 61 69.16 4.62 55.45
C GLY A 61 67.69 5.05 55.43
N PHE A 62 67.42 6.20 56.03
CA PHE A 62 66.24 6.99 55.78
C PHE A 62 66.46 7.53 54.36
N SER A 63 66.12 6.71 53.36
CA SER A 63 65.77 7.28 52.06
C SER A 63 64.69 8.32 52.39
N PRO A 64 64.84 9.60 52.02
CA PRO A 64 63.66 10.44 51.92
C PRO A 64 62.71 9.63 51.04
N ALA A 65 61.51 9.31 51.55
CA ALA A 65 60.49 8.63 50.76
C ALA A 65 60.46 9.35 49.41
N SER A 66 60.77 8.61 48.36
CA SER A 66 60.99 9.12 47.02
C SER A 66 59.70 9.77 46.55
N ALA A 67 59.61 11.10 46.68
CA ALA A 67 58.60 11.89 45.96
C ALA A 67 58.64 11.59 44.45
N THR A 68 59.77 11.06 43.94
CA THR A 68 59.94 10.59 42.57
C THR A 68 59.25 9.25 42.24
N GLY A 69 58.95 8.40 43.22
CA GLY A 69 58.33 7.08 42.99
C GLY A 69 56.81 7.12 42.93
N ASP A 70 56.19 7.90 43.82
CA ASP A 70 54.73 8.12 43.83
C ASP A 70 54.30 8.99 42.63
N ASN A 71 55.09 9.99 42.26
CA ASN A 71 54.82 10.81 41.07
C ASN A 71 54.87 9.95 39.79
N ALA A 72 55.89 9.08 39.62
CA ALA A 72 55.99 8.23 38.43
C ALA A 72 54.80 7.26 38.24
N MET A 73 54.16 6.80 39.33
CA MET A 73 52.95 5.96 39.26
C MET A 73 51.71 6.77 38.86
N ILE A 74 51.62 8.03 39.30
CA ILE A 74 50.53 8.94 38.94
C ILE A 74 50.67 9.37 37.48
N ASP A 75 51.89 9.68 37.03
CA ASP A 75 52.19 10.08 35.66
C ASP A 75 51.82 8.96 34.66
N ASP A 76 52.23 7.71 34.94
CA ASP A 76 51.86 6.54 34.10
C ASP A 76 50.34 6.29 34.07
N TYR A 77 49.64 6.55 35.18
CA TYR A 77 48.17 6.46 35.23
C TYR A 77 47.49 7.55 34.38
N LEU A 78 47.95 8.80 34.46
CA LEU A 78 47.40 9.91 33.67
C LEU A 78 47.69 9.71 32.17
N ASP A 79 48.90 9.28 31.82
CA ASP A 79 49.25 8.88 30.44
C ASP A 79 48.40 7.69 29.95
N GLY A 80 48.12 6.72 30.82
CA GLY A 80 47.24 5.60 30.53
C GLY A 80 45.79 6.04 30.28
N ARG A 81 45.28 6.97 31.09
CA ARG A 81 43.94 7.56 30.97
C ARG A 81 43.79 8.37 29.68
N ASP A 82 44.78 9.19 29.35
CA ASP A 82 44.76 10.01 28.13
C ASP A 82 44.86 9.12 26.88
N ARG A 83 45.73 8.10 26.87
CA ARG A 83 45.76 7.07 25.82
C ARG A 83 44.42 6.34 25.69
N PHE A 84 43.76 6.02 26.79
CA PHE A 84 42.44 5.39 26.78
C PHE A 84 41.37 6.32 26.17
N ALA A 85 41.34 7.59 26.59
CA ALA A 85 40.42 8.60 26.08
C ALA A 85 40.63 8.81 24.56
N ASP A 86 41.88 8.98 24.13
CA ASP A 86 42.25 9.19 22.72
C ASP A 86 41.96 7.94 21.85
N ALA A 87 41.96 6.74 22.42
CA ALA A 87 41.62 5.51 21.70
C ALA A 87 40.09 5.25 21.61
N VAL A 88 39.36 5.48 22.70
CA VAL A 88 37.95 5.06 22.82
C VAL A 88 36.97 6.13 22.36
N LEU A 89 37.17 7.39 22.74
CA LEU A 89 36.21 8.47 22.45
C LEU A 89 36.03 8.72 20.94
N PRO A 90 37.08 8.72 20.10
CA PRO A 90 36.89 8.87 18.65
C PRO A 90 36.11 7.73 18.01
N VAL A 91 36.19 6.51 18.55
CA VAL A 91 35.39 5.37 18.07
C VAL A 91 33.91 5.59 18.40
N TRP A 92 33.61 6.02 19.63
CA TRP A 92 32.22 6.32 20.01
C TRP A 92 31.64 7.50 19.26
N CYS A 93 32.39 8.59 19.06
CA CYS A 93 31.95 9.72 18.24
C CYS A 93 31.64 9.27 16.80
N ARG A 94 32.47 8.40 16.22
CA ARG A 94 32.22 7.84 14.88
C ARG A 94 30.99 6.94 14.84
N HIS A 95 30.73 6.16 15.89
CA HIS A 95 29.53 5.32 15.97
C HIS A 95 28.26 6.17 16.07
N ILE A 96 28.26 7.22 16.90
CA ILE A 96 27.15 8.17 17.02
C ILE A 96 26.92 8.86 15.67
N GLU A 97 27.98 9.34 15.03
CA GLU A 97 27.87 10.03 13.74
C GLU A 97 27.36 9.11 12.64
N ASN A 98 27.86 7.88 12.57
CA ASN A 98 27.37 6.90 11.62
C ASN A 98 25.90 6.54 11.87
N SER A 99 25.49 6.39 13.15
CA SER A 99 24.09 6.14 13.50
C SER A 99 23.18 7.32 13.16
N ARG A 100 23.65 8.56 13.37
CA ARG A 100 22.94 9.80 13.01
C ARG A 100 22.74 9.89 11.50
N ALA A 101 23.82 9.70 10.74
CA ALA A 101 23.78 9.74 9.27
C ALA A 101 22.87 8.64 8.67
N GLN A 102 22.94 7.41 9.19
CA GLN A 102 22.04 6.32 8.75
C GLN A 102 20.57 6.62 9.06
N MET A 103 20.28 7.23 10.20
CA MET A 103 18.93 7.64 10.57
C MET A 103 18.40 8.74 9.64
N GLU A 104 19.22 9.73 9.33
CA GLU A 104 18.89 10.81 8.38
C GLU A 104 18.60 10.25 6.98
N GLU A 105 19.45 9.35 6.47
CA GLU A 105 19.25 8.71 5.17
C GLU A 105 17.96 7.88 5.13
N ALA A 106 17.73 7.04 6.15
CA ALA A 106 16.54 6.20 6.22
C ALA A 106 15.24 7.02 6.29
N ILE A 107 15.26 8.14 7.00
CA ILE A 107 14.08 9.01 7.15
C ILE A 107 13.84 9.84 5.89
N SER A 108 14.90 10.29 5.21
CA SER A 108 14.78 10.91 3.89
C SER A 108 14.19 9.95 2.84
N ASP A 109 14.61 8.67 2.83
CA ASP A 109 14.03 7.66 1.94
C ASP A 109 12.55 7.41 2.26
N LEU A 110 12.21 7.32 3.55
CA LEU A 110 10.84 7.13 4.00
C LEU A 110 9.93 8.31 3.60
N ALA A 111 10.38 9.55 3.78
CA ALA A 111 9.65 10.75 3.36
C ALA A 111 9.42 10.76 1.84
N SER A 112 10.43 10.42 1.05
CA SER A 112 10.32 10.30 -0.41
C SER A 112 9.28 9.26 -0.84
N ARG A 113 9.25 8.09 -0.17
CA ARG A 113 8.24 7.05 -0.42
C ARG A 113 6.84 7.53 -0.08
N PHE A 114 6.66 8.24 1.02
CA PHE A 114 5.37 8.81 1.41
C PHE A 114 4.86 9.84 0.40
N SER A 115 5.71 10.76 -0.05
CA SER A 115 5.36 11.70 -1.13
C SER A 115 4.94 10.96 -2.41
N SER A 116 5.68 9.92 -2.80
CA SER A 116 5.30 9.10 -3.96
C SER A 116 3.96 8.37 -3.78
N ILE A 117 3.61 7.95 -2.56
CA ILE A 117 2.29 7.36 -2.27
C ILE A 117 1.20 8.41 -2.45
N VAL A 118 1.39 9.62 -1.93
CA VAL A 118 0.44 10.73 -2.08
C VAL A 118 0.23 11.07 -3.57
N ASP A 119 1.31 11.18 -4.35
CA ASP A 119 1.22 11.46 -5.79
C ASP A 119 0.48 10.35 -6.57
N LYS A 120 0.72 9.08 -6.21
CA LYS A 120 0.03 7.93 -6.83
C LYS A 120 -1.45 7.91 -6.45
N LEU A 121 -1.79 8.25 -5.21
CA LEU A 121 -3.16 8.34 -4.73
C LEU A 121 -3.91 9.49 -5.39
N ASP A 122 -3.27 10.65 -5.50
CA ASP A 122 -3.81 11.80 -6.22
C ASP A 122 -4.06 11.42 -7.69
N SER A 123 -3.08 10.79 -8.34
CA SER A 123 -3.23 10.29 -9.71
C SER A 123 -4.35 9.26 -9.85
N ALA A 124 -4.50 8.33 -8.91
CA ALA A 124 -5.56 7.31 -8.94
C ALA A 124 -6.95 7.93 -8.79
N VAL A 125 -7.12 8.86 -7.84
CA VAL A 125 -8.37 9.61 -7.68
C VAL A 125 -8.64 10.48 -8.89
N HIS A 126 -7.62 11.14 -9.43
CA HIS A 126 -7.75 12.02 -10.58
C HIS A 126 -8.04 11.23 -11.87
N VAL A 127 -7.57 10.00 -12.03
CA VAL A 127 -8.00 9.10 -13.13
C VAL A 127 -9.45 8.66 -12.92
N SER A 128 -9.82 8.25 -11.69
CA SER A 128 -11.21 7.89 -11.35
C SER A 128 -12.18 9.07 -11.50
N SER A 129 -11.70 10.31 -11.32
CA SER A 129 -12.49 11.55 -11.36
C SER A 129 -12.42 12.28 -12.70
N ALA A 130 -11.31 12.20 -13.44
CA ALA A 130 -11.19 12.74 -14.81
C ALA A 130 -11.95 11.87 -15.82
N ASP A 131 -12.24 10.62 -15.44
CA ASP A 131 -13.28 9.81 -16.07
C ASP A 131 -14.70 10.24 -15.64
N SER A 132 -14.90 11.45 -15.11
CA SER A 132 -16.20 12.14 -15.13
C SER A 132 -16.68 12.45 -16.56
N LYS A 133 -15.79 12.39 -17.56
CA LYS A 133 -16.20 12.19 -18.97
C LYS A 133 -16.60 10.74 -19.28
N GLY A 134 -16.06 9.77 -18.55
CA GLY A 134 -16.46 8.37 -18.52
C GLY A 134 -17.84 8.13 -17.90
N ASP A 135 -18.26 8.92 -16.91
CA ASP A 135 -19.63 8.90 -16.38
C ASP A 135 -20.64 9.32 -17.45
N HIS A 136 -20.35 10.41 -18.19
CA HIS A 136 -21.10 10.75 -19.41
C HIS A 136 -20.96 9.66 -20.49
N SER A 137 -19.77 9.11 -20.71
CA SER A 137 -19.56 8.05 -21.71
C SER A 137 -20.35 6.79 -21.40
N MET A 138 -20.42 6.36 -20.13
CA MET A 138 -21.11 5.15 -19.72
C MET A 138 -22.63 5.35 -19.75
N THR A 139 -23.12 6.49 -19.25
CA THR A 139 -24.54 6.84 -19.36
C THR A 139 -24.97 7.07 -20.82
N GLU A 140 -24.10 7.62 -21.66
CA GLU A 140 -24.32 7.79 -23.10
C GLU A 140 -24.28 6.44 -23.85
N VAL A 141 -23.33 5.55 -23.52
CA VAL A 141 -23.28 4.18 -24.04
C VAL A 141 -24.52 3.39 -23.60
N PHE A 142 -24.99 3.58 -22.37
CA PHE A 142 -26.21 2.98 -21.88
C PHE A 142 -27.44 3.50 -22.66
N ALA A 143 -27.59 4.81 -22.78
CA ALA A 143 -28.67 5.43 -23.54
C ALA A 143 -28.67 4.99 -25.01
N HIS A 144 -27.48 4.92 -25.64
CA HIS A 144 -27.34 4.40 -27.00
C HIS A 144 -27.69 2.92 -27.09
N SER A 145 -27.34 2.12 -26.09
CA SER A 145 -27.65 0.69 -26.05
C SER A 145 -29.15 0.47 -25.87
N GLU A 146 -29.80 1.20 -24.97
CA GLU A 146 -31.25 1.19 -24.76
C GLU A 146 -31.99 1.59 -26.05
N GLN A 147 -31.55 2.67 -26.71
CA GLN A 147 -32.13 3.10 -27.98
C GLN A 147 -31.93 2.05 -29.09
N ARG A 148 -30.74 1.46 -29.22
CA ARG A 148 -30.45 0.43 -30.23
C ARG A 148 -31.28 -0.83 -29.97
N LEU A 149 -31.35 -1.31 -28.75
CA LEU A 149 -32.16 -2.48 -28.39
C LEU A 149 -33.65 -2.22 -28.64
N GLY A 150 -34.16 -1.03 -28.29
CA GLY A 150 -35.52 -0.62 -28.62
C GLY A 150 -35.81 -0.61 -30.13
N SER A 151 -34.82 -0.20 -30.95
CA SER A 151 -34.94 -0.22 -32.42
C SER A 151 -35.01 -1.65 -32.98
N VAL A 152 -34.30 -2.61 -32.36
CA VAL A 152 -34.36 -4.04 -32.72
C VAL A 152 -35.74 -4.60 -32.42
N VAL A 153 -36.30 -4.34 -31.23
CA VAL A 153 -37.66 -4.76 -30.85
C VAL A 153 -38.69 -4.18 -31.83
N THR A 154 -38.57 -2.91 -32.19
CA THR A 154 -39.46 -2.25 -33.16
C THR A 154 -39.38 -2.88 -34.56
N SER A 155 -38.16 -3.22 -34.99
CA SER A 155 -37.93 -3.89 -36.28
C SER A 155 -38.53 -5.30 -36.30
N MET A 156 -38.39 -6.06 -35.21
CA MET A 156 -39.00 -7.38 -35.07
C MET A 156 -40.54 -7.28 -35.07
N LYS A 157 -41.13 -6.31 -34.35
CA LYS A 157 -42.60 -6.07 -34.36
C LYS A 157 -43.10 -5.76 -35.77
N SER A 158 -42.36 -4.96 -36.53
CA SER A 158 -42.69 -4.65 -37.91
C SER A 158 -42.63 -5.88 -38.83
N ALA A 159 -41.62 -6.74 -38.65
CA ALA A 159 -41.51 -8.00 -39.38
C ALA A 159 -42.69 -8.94 -39.10
N MET A 160 -43.11 -9.05 -37.83
CA MET A 160 -44.28 -9.83 -37.42
C MET A 160 -45.59 -9.30 -38.02
N SER A 161 -45.76 -7.97 -38.06
CA SER A 161 -46.92 -7.36 -38.72
C SER A 161 -46.95 -7.66 -40.22
N SER A 162 -45.80 -7.62 -40.90
CA SER A 162 -45.68 -7.97 -42.32
C SER A 162 -46.07 -9.44 -42.58
N LYS A 163 -45.63 -10.34 -41.69
CA LYS A 163 -45.99 -11.76 -41.75
C LYS A 163 -47.48 -12.01 -41.54
N HIS A 164 -48.12 -11.31 -40.59
CA HIS A 164 -49.57 -11.38 -40.40
C HIS A 164 -50.33 -10.94 -41.67
N ALA A 165 -49.86 -9.90 -42.37
CA ALA A 165 -50.43 -9.51 -43.64
C ALA A 165 -50.24 -10.58 -44.73
N MET A 166 -49.08 -11.24 -44.78
CA MET A 166 -48.82 -12.36 -45.68
C MET A 166 -49.75 -13.57 -45.40
N LEU A 167 -49.98 -13.90 -44.12
CA LEU A 167 -50.93 -14.94 -43.73
C LEU A 167 -52.36 -14.63 -44.22
N ALA A 168 -52.78 -13.36 -44.16
CA ALA A 168 -54.07 -12.95 -44.71
C ALA A 168 -54.14 -13.16 -46.24
N GLN A 169 -53.07 -12.85 -46.97
CA GLN A 169 -52.99 -13.10 -48.41
C GLN A 169 -53.04 -14.59 -48.78
N ILE A 170 -52.42 -15.46 -47.97
CA ILE A 170 -52.49 -16.92 -48.16
C ILE A 170 -53.94 -17.42 -48.03
N ARG A 171 -54.70 -16.88 -47.06
CA ARG A 171 -56.13 -17.21 -46.89
C ARG A 171 -56.97 -16.76 -48.09
N ASP A 172 -56.65 -15.60 -48.68
CA ASP A 172 -57.28 -15.18 -49.94
C ASP A 172 -56.97 -16.14 -51.10
N LEU A 173 -55.73 -16.65 -51.19
CA LEU A 173 -55.34 -17.65 -52.19
C LEU A 173 -56.16 -18.95 -52.07
N GLU A 174 -56.45 -19.38 -50.84
CA GLU A 174 -57.30 -20.54 -50.58
C GLU A 174 -58.72 -20.34 -51.11
N ARG A 175 -59.27 -19.13 -50.96
CA ARG A 175 -60.58 -18.76 -51.55
C ARG A 175 -60.55 -18.81 -53.08
N PHE A 176 -59.56 -18.18 -53.72
CA PHE A 176 -59.45 -18.21 -55.20
C PHE A 176 -59.28 -19.64 -55.74
N THR A 177 -58.55 -20.49 -55.01
CA THR A 177 -58.35 -21.88 -55.40
C THR A 177 -59.65 -22.69 -55.34
N ARG A 178 -60.53 -22.41 -54.35
CA ARG A 178 -61.88 -22.99 -54.29
C ARG A 178 -62.77 -22.54 -55.46
N GLU A 179 -62.72 -21.26 -55.81
CA GLU A 179 -63.46 -20.73 -56.97
C GLU A 179 -62.99 -21.37 -58.28
N LEU A 180 -61.68 -21.50 -58.49
CA LEU A 180 -61.10 -22.18 -59.66
C LEU A 180 -61.50 -23.65 -59.75
N ARG A 181 -61.62 -24.34 -58.60
CA ARG A 181 -62.13 -25.73 -58.56
C ARG A 181 -63.57 -25.80 -59.07
N GLY A 182 -64.44 -24.91 -58.58
CA GLY A 182 -65.83 -24.82 -59.04
C GLY A 182 -65.93 -24.49 -60.54
N MET A 183 -65.06 -23.63 -61.06
CA MET A 183 -65.01 -23.34 -62.50
C MET A 183 -64.58 -24.58 -63.31
N ALA A 184 -63.59 -25.33 -62.84
CA ALA A 184 -63.12 -26.55 -63.50
C ALA A 184 -64.20 -27.65 -63.52
N GLU A 185 -64.93 -27.83 -62.41
CA GLU A 185 -66.10 -28.71 -62.33
C GLU A 185 -67.22 -28.25 -63.27
N GLY A 186 -67.46 -26.94 -63.37
CA GLY A 186 -68.40 -26.35 -64.31
C GLY A 186 -68.05 -26.66 -65.77
N VAL A 187 -66.77 -26.51 -66.16
CA VAL A 187 -66.28 -26.86 -67.51
C VAL A 187 -66.50 -28.35 -67.80
N ALA A 188 -66.17 -29.23 -66.84
CA ALA A 188 -66.38 -30.67 -66.99
C ALA A 188 -67.87 -31.02 -67.15
N SER A 189 -68.76 -30.36 -66.39
CA SER A 189 -70.21 -30.53 -66.50
C SER A 189 -70.76 -30.07 -67.86
N ILE A 190 -70.35 -28.87 -68.33
CA ILE A 190 -70.76 -28.35 -69.66
C ILE A 190 -70.26 -29.29 -70.77
N ALA A 191 -69.02 -29.77 -70.66
CA ALA A 191 -68.46 -30.72 -71.61
C ALA A 191 -69.26 -32.04 -71.63
N ALA A 192 -69.66 -32.57 -70.47
CA ALA A 192 -70.49 -33.77 -70.38
C ALA A 192 -71.88 -33.58 -70.99
N GLN A 193 -72.53 -32.43 -70.74
CA GLN A 193 -73.82 -32.09 -71.35
C GLN A 193 -73.70 -31.94 -72.88
N THR A 194 -72.65 -31.26 -73.35
CA THR A 194 -72.38 -31.08 -74.79
C THR A 194 -72.11 -32.42 -75.47
N ASN A 195 -71.40 -33.33 -74.81
CA ASN A 195 -71.17 -34.69 -75.30
C ASN A 195 -72.49 -35.47 -75.46
N LEU A 196 -73.42 -35.34 -74.52
CA LEU A 196 -74.76 -35.95 -74.60
C LEU A 196 -75.61 -35.33 -75.73
N LEU A 197 -75.58 -34.00 -75.89
CA LEU A 197 -76.24 -33.34 -77.02
C LEU A 197 -75.66 -33.78 -78.37
N ALA A 198 -74.34 -33.86 -78.48
CA ALA A 198 -73.64 -34.27 -79.69
C ALA A 198 -73.95 -35.74 -80.04
N LEU A 199 -74.06 -36.61 -79.04
CA LEU A 199 -74.49 -37.99 -79.21
C LEU A 199 -75.93 -38.09 -79.75
N ASN A 200 -76.85 -37.33 -79.16
CA ASN A 200 -78.24 -37.28 -79.65
C ASN A 200 -78.33 -36.75 -81.08
N ALA A 201 -77.54 -35.72 -81.42
CA ALA A 201 -77.46 -35.18 -82.77
C ALA A 201 -76.87 -36.19 -83.77
N ALA A 202 -75.85 -36.96 -83.37
CA ALA A 202 -75.28 -38.02 -84.20
C ALA A 202 -76.29 -39.15 -84.47
N ILE A 203 -77.09 -39.53 -83.47
CA ILE A 203 -78.17 -40.52 -83.62
C ILE A 203 -79.23 -40.02 -84.61
N GLU A 204 -79.67 -38.76 -84.48
CA GLU A 204 -80.71 -38.22 -85.36
C GLU A 204 -80.18 -37.99 -86.79
N ALA A 205 -78.92 -37.60 -86.95
CA ALA A 205 -78.25 -37.51 -88.24
C ALA A 205 -78.13 -38.87 -88.95
N ALA A 206 -77.89 -39.96 -88.20
CA ALA A 206 -77.92 -41.32 -88.73
C ALA A 206 -79.34 -41.73 -89.17
N ARG A 207 -80.36 -41.29 -88.41
CA ARG A 207 -81.78 -41.56 -88.68
C ARG A 207 -82.29 -40.86 -89.95
N ALA A 208 -81.78 -39.67 -90.26
CA ALA A 208 -82.10 -38.91 -91.48
C ALA A 208 -81.43 -39.47 -92.75
N GLY A 209 -80.59 -40.51 -92.65
CA GLY A 209 -80.01 -41.21 -93.80
C GLY A 209 -79.12 -40.31 -94.68
N PRO A 210 -79.25 -40.33 -96.02
CA PRO A 210 -78.36 -39.60 -96.93
C PRO A 210 -78.33 -38.09 -96.72
N ALA A 211 -79.45 -37.50 -96.27
CA ALA A 211 -79.60 -36.07 -96.01
C ALA A 211 -78.90 -35.62 -94.72
N GLY A 212 -78.66 -36.53 -93.78
CA GLY A 212 -78.02 -36.26 -92.48
C GLY A 212 -76.49 -36.34 -92.47
N ARG A 213 -75.84 -36.75 -93.58
CA ARG A 213 -74.38 -37.00 -93.62
C ARG A 213 -73.52 -35.81 -93.17
N GLY A 214 -73.87 -34.59 -93.58
CA GLY A 214 -73.13 -33.38 -93.15
C GLY A 214 -73.28 -33.12 -91.65
N PHE A 215 -74.49 -33.30 -91.11
CA PHE A 215 -74.76 -33.17 -89.67
C PHE A 215 -74.07 -34.24 -88.83
N ALA A 216 -73.93 -35.47 -89.35
CA ALA A 216 -73.22 -36.55 -88.67
C ALA A 216 -71.73 -36.23 -88.45
N VAL A 217 -71.07 -35.61 -89.44
CA VAL A 217 -69.67 -35.18 -89.33
C VAL A 217 -69.53 -34.08 -88.28
N VAL A 218 -70.39 -33.06 -88.31
CA VAL A 218 -70.38 -31.98 -87.31
C VAL A 218 -70.65 -32.52 -85.89
N ALA A 219 -71.64 -33.40 -85.73
CA ALA A 219 -71.96 -33.99 -84.43
C ALA A 219 -70.79 -34.81 -83.86
N GLN A 220 -70.07 -35.56 -84.71
CA GLN A 220 -68.89 -36.30 -84.28
C GLN A 220 -67.73 -35.37 -83.85
N GLU A 221 -67.50 -34.26 -84.58
CA GLU A 221 -66.48 -33.28 -84.22
C GLU A 221 -66.82 -32.57 -82.89
N VAL A 222 -68.08 -32.16 -82.71
CA VAL A 222 -68.55 -31.54 -81.45
C VAL A 222 -68.41 -32.54 -80.29
N ARG A 223 -68.72 -33.82 -80.52
CA ARG A 223 -68.52 -34.88 -79.52
C ARG A 223 -67.04 -35.01 -79.15
N GLN A 224 -66.14 -35.06 -80.12
CA GLN A 224 -64.71 -35.18 -79.87
C GLN A 224 -64.14 -33.95 -79.13
N LEU A 225 -64.59 -32.75 -79.50
CA LEU A 225 -64.25 -31.50 -78.81
C LEU A 225 -64.75 -31.52 -77.36
N SER A 226 -65.98 -31.96 -77.11
CA SER A 226 -66.54 -32.06 -75.76
C SER A 226 -65.78 -33.06 -74.88
N MET A 227 -65.34 -34.20 -75.41
CA MET A 227 -64.50 -35.13 -74.64
C MET A 227 -63.13 -34.52 -74.30
N ARG A 228 -62.50 -33.80 -75.23
CA ARG A 228 -61.24 -33.07 -74.95
C ARG A 228 -61.43 -31.97 -73.91
N SER A 229 -62.55 -31.26 -73.94
CA SER A 229 -62.90 -30.26 -72.91
C SER A 229 -63.11 -30.90 -71.54
N ALA A 230 -63.75 -32.08 -71.46
CA ALA A 230 -63.92 -32.81 -70.21
C ALA A 230 -62.57 -33.26 -69.63
N GLU A 231 -61.68 -33.81 -70.45
CA GLU A 231 -60.32 -34.20 -70.04
C GLU A 231 -59.53 -32.99 -69.54
N THR A 232 -59.59 -31.87 -70.27
CA THR A 232 -58.94 -30.61 -69.87
C THR A 232 -59.49 -30.10 -68.54
N GLY A 233 -60.81 -30.13 -68.33
CA GLY A 233 -61.44 -29.76 -67.05
C GLY A 233 -60.95 -30.62 -65.89
N LYS A 234 -60.77 -31.92 -66.11
CA LYS A 234 -60.22 -32.86 -65.14
C LYS A 234 -58.75 -32.55 -64.81
N GLU A 235 -57.92 -32.26 -65.82
CA GLU A 235 -56.54 -31.84 -65.59
C GLU A 235 -56.45 -30.53 -64.80
N ILE A 236 -57.30 -29.54 -65.10
CA ILE A 236 -57.38 -28.30 -64.33
C ILE A 236 -57.74 -28.60 -62.88
N SER A 237 -58.78 -29.43 -62.64
CA SER A 237 -59.17 -29.82 -61.29
C SER A 237 -58.03 -30.49 -60.51
N ASN A 238 -57.26 -31.37 -61.16
CA ASN A 238 -56.10 -32.01 -60.55
C ASN A 238 -55.01 -30.99 -60.17
N ARG A 239 -54.70 -30.04 -61.06
CA ARG A 239 -53.73 -28.96 -60.79
C ARG A 239 -54.19 -28.04 -59.67
N VAL A 240 -55.46 -27.67 -59.65
CA VAL A 240 -56.07 -26.86 -58.59
C VAL A 240 -55.99 -27.58 -57.25
N ASN A 241 -56.19 -28.91 -57.21
CA ASN A 241 -56.00 -29.69 -55.99
C ASN A 241 -54.55 -29.68 -55.50
N LEU A 242 -53.56 -29.83 -56.39
CA LEU A 242 -52.15 -29.69 -56.04
C LEU A 242 -51.83 -28.31 -55.45
N ILE A 243 -52.34 -27.23 -56.06
CA ILE A 243 -52.19 -25.86 -55.56
C ILE A 243 -52.84 -25.71 -54.18
N SER A 244 -54.05 -26.24 -54.00
CA SER A 244 -54.77 -26.22 -52.72
C SER A 244 -53.98 -26.89 -51.60
N THR A 245 -53.38 -28.05 -51.86
CA THR A 245 -52.54 -28.75 -50.88
C THR A 245 -51.28 -27.95 -50.55
N ALA A 246 -50.64 -27.33 -51.55
CA ALA A 246 -49.47 -26.48 -51.34
C ALA A 246 -49.80 -25.22 -50.49
N ILE A 247 -50.96 -24.60 -50.72
CA ILE A 247 -51.44 -23.45 -49.94
C ILE A 247 -51.70 -23.86 -48.49
N LEU A 248 -52.34 -25.02 -48.25
CA LEU A 248 -52.58 -25.52 -46.90
C LEU A 248 -51.27 -25.79 -46.15
N ALA A 249 -50.30 -26.43 -46.81
CA ALA A 249 -48.98 -26.66 -46.23
C ALA A 249 -48.25 -25.34 -45.92
N ALA A 250 -48.32 -24.35 -46.81
CA ALA A 250 -47.73 -23.03 -46.59
C ALA A 250 -48.42 -22.28 -45.42
N SER A 251 -49.74 -22.36 -45.31
CA SER A 251 -50.50 -21.77 -44.20
C SER A 251 -50.10 -22.38 -42.86
N GLN A 252 -50.02 -23.71 -42.79
CA GLN A 252 -49.64 -24.40 -41.56
C GLN A 252 -48.20 -24.09 -41.14
N ALA A 253 -47.26 -24.06 -42.09
CA ALA A 253 -45.88 -23.68 -41.82
C ALA A 253 -45.77 -22.22 -41.34
N ALA A 254 -46.54 -21.31 -41.93
CA ALA A 254 -46.56 -19.91 -41.54
C ALA A 254 -47.18 -19.68 -40.15
N GLU A 255 -48.23 -20.43 -39.78
CA GLU A 255 -48.83 -20.40 -38.44
C GLU A 255 -47.85 -20.90 -37.37
N GLN A 256 -47.22 -22.07 -37.57
CA GLN A 256 -46.20 -22.59 -36.65
C GLN A 256 -45.03 -21.62 -36.48
N SER A 257 -44.60 -21.02 -37.59
CA SER A 257 -43.52 -20.03 -37.58
C SER A 257 -43.95 -18.74 -36.87
N SER A 258 -45.23 -18.36 -36.90
CA SER A 258 -45.75 -17.20 -36.14
C SER A 258 -45.67 -17.43 -34.64
N GLU A 259 -46.14 -18.59 -34.17
CA GLU A 259 -46.08 -18.94 -32.74
C GLU A 259 -44.64 -19.01 -32.21
N ALA A 260 -43.71 -19.52 -33.02
CA ALA A 260 -42.29 -19.56 -32.65
C ALA A 260 -41.66 -18.16 -32.57
N GLU A 261 -42.05 -17.26 -33.48
CA GLU A 261 -41.60 -15.87 -33.45
C GLU A 261 -42.20 -15.09 -32.28
N ASP A 262 -43.47 -15.29 -31.94
CA ASP A 262 -44.10 -14.69 -30.74
C ASP A 262 -43.32 -15.06 -29.47
N LYS A 263 -43.01 -16.35 -29.29
CA LYS A 263 -42.19 -16.82 -28.15
C LYS A 263 -40.78 -16.23 -28.17
N SER A 264 -40.16 -16.15 -29.35
CA SER A 264 -38.83 -15.58 -29.51
C SER A 264 -38.82 -14.09 -29.19
N MET A 265 -39.88 -13.36 -29.56
CA MET A 265 -40.05 -11.94 -29.25
C MET A 265 -40.19 -11.72 -27.75
N GLN A 266 -41.05 -12.48 -27.08
CA GLN A 266 -41.21 -12.38 -25.63
C GLN A 266 -39.91 -12.69 -24.88
N SER A 267 -39.17 -13.70 -25.35
CA SER A 267 -37.84 -14.00 -24.80
C SER A 267 -36.84 -12.88 -25.04
N ALA A 268 -36.84 -12.27 -26.24
CA ALA A 268 -35.93 -11.18 -26.57
C ALA A 268 -36.21 -9.93 -25.74
N GLU A 269 -37.49 -9.57 -25.56
CA GLU A 269 -37.89 -8.45 -24.68
C GLU A 269 -37.41 -8.69 -23.24
N GLY A 270 -37.64 -9.89 -22.68
CA GLY A 270 -37.17 -10.23 -21.33
C GLY A 270 -35.64 -10.22 -21.18
N MET A 271 -34.90 -10.67 -22.19
CA MET A 271 -33.43 -10.62 -22.19
C MET A 271 -32.92 -9.18 -22.27
N ILE A 272 -33.56 -8.32 -23.07
CA ILE A 272 -33.21 -6.91 -23.18
C ILE A 272 -33.41 -6.21 -21.84
N ASP A 273 -34.55 -6.43 -21.18
CA ASP A 273 -34.83 -5.86 -19.86
C ASP A 273 -33.81 -6.32 -18.82
N ALA A 274 -33.45 -7.61 -18.83
CA ALA A 274 -32.43 -8.15 -17.92
C ALA A 274 -31.06 -7.49 -18.15
N VAL A 275 -30.61 -7.39 -19.41
CA VAL A 275 -29.34 -6.75 -19.76
C VAL A 275 -29.34 -5.27 -19.33
N LEU A 276 -30.42 -4.53 -19.61
CA LEU A 276 -30.51 -3.12 -19.20
C LEU A 276 -30.49 -2.97 -17.68
N SER A 277 -31.12 -3.88 -16.94
CA SER A 277 -31.08 -3.89 -15.47
C SER A 277 -29.67 -4.17 -14.94
N GLU A 278 -28.97 -5.18 -15.49
CA GLU A 278 -27.60 -5.51 -15.10
C GLU A 278 -26.63 -4.35 -15.37
N PHE A 279 -26.78 -3.68 -16.51
CA PHE A 279 -25.98 -2.49 -16.83
C PHE A 279 -26.21 -1.35 -15.84
N ARG A 280 -27.46 -1.04 -15.48
CA ARG A 280 -27.76 -0.01 -14.47
C ARG A 280 -27.11 -0.33 -13.13
N GLN A 281 -27.22 -1.58 -12.69
CA GLN A 281 -26.60 -2.02 -11.43
C GLN A 281 -25.06 -1.93 -11.48
N MET A 282 -24.46 -2.25 -12.62
CA MET A 282 -23.02 -2.12 -12.82
C MET A 282 -22.56 -0.66 -12.76
N THR A 283 -23.29 0.26 -13.39
CA THR A 283 -23.02 1.70 -13.31
C THR A 283 -23.12 2.21 -11.88
N ASP A 284 -24.18 1.87 -11.15
CA ASP A 284 -24.36 2.27 -9.75
C ASP A 284 -23.20 1.76 -8.87
N SER A 285 -22.78 0.51 -9.08
CA SER A 285 -21.66 -0.10 -8.34
C SER A 285 -20.32 0.58 -8.64
N LEU A 286 -20.13 1.05 -9.87
CA LEU A 286 -18.91 1.74 -10.30
C LEU A 286 -18.84 3.13 -9.68
N VAL A 287 -19.96 3.86 -9.64
CA VAL A 287 -20.08 5.15 -8.93
C VAL A 287 -19.74 4.97 -7.45
N GLN A 288 -20.35 3.98 -6.78
CA GLN A 288 -20.07 3.69 -5.38
C GLN A 288 -18.59 3.34 -5.14
N SER A 289 -17.98 2.57 -6.03
CA SER A 289 -16.56 2.21 -5.92
C SER A 289 -15.64 3.43 -6.09
N SER A 290 -15.99 4.35 -6.99
CA SER A 290 -15.26 5.61 -7.17
C SER A 290 -15.32 6.50 -5.92
N ASP A 291 -16.50 6.61 -5.30
CA ASP A 291 -16.68 7.36 -4.06
C ASP A 291 -15.88 6.75 -2.89
N LEU A 292 -15.89 5.42 -2.76
CA LEU A 292 -15.10 4.71 -1.76
C LEU A 292 -13.60 4.92 -1.96
N LEU A 293 -13.11 4.82 -3.21
CA LEU A 293 -11.70 5.08 -3.53
C LEU A 293 -11.29 6.51 -3.19
N LYS A 294 -12.16 7.49 -3.45
CA LYS A 294 -11.91 8.88 -3.09
C LYS A 294 -11.84 9.07 -1.58
N GLN A 295 -12.76 8.46 -0.83
CA GLN A 295 -12.76 8.54 0.63
C GLN A 295 -11.51 7.90 1.25
N GLU A 296 -11.13 6.69 0.79
CA GLU A 296 -9.92 6.01 1.24
C GLU A 296 -8.65 6.79 0.88
N SER A 297 -8.60 7.38 -0.32
CA SER A 297 -7.46 8.20 -0.73
C SER A 297 -7.28 9.42 0.17
N ILE A 298 -8.37 10.12 0.52
CA ILE A 298 -8.33 11.24 1.48
C ILE A 298 -7.87 10.76 2.86
N GLY A 299 -8.35 9.60 3.30
CA GLY A 299 -7.94 8.99 4.57
C GLY A 299 -6.44 8.71 4.62
N ILE A 300 -5.91 8.02 3.61
CA ILE A 300 -4.48 7.70 3.52
C ILE A 300 -3.63 8.98 3.38
N GLN A 301 -4.08 9.98 2.62
CA GLN A 301 -3.39 11.28 2.55
C GLN A 301 -3.28 11.94 3.94
N GLY A 302 -4.34 11.85 4.75
CA GLY A 302 -4.34 12.31 6.14
C GLY A 302 -3.33 11.54 7.01
N GLU A 303 -3.37 10.20 6.98
CA GLU A 303 -2.44 9.35 7.74
C GLU A 303 -0.98 9.59 7.35
N VAL A 304 -0.70 9.74 6.05
CA VAL A 304 0.65 10.06 5.55
C VAL A 304 1.07 11.46 6.00
N GLY A 305 0.17 12.44 5.97
CA GLY A 305 0.43 13.78 6.50
C GLY A 305 0.80 13.75 7.98
N GLU A 306 0.07 12.99 8.80
CA GLU A 306 0.38 12.81 10.22
C GLU A 306 1.74 12.12 10.42
N ALA A 307 2.02 11.07 9.66
CA ALA A 307 3.30 10.36 9.72
C ALA A 307 4.48 11.29 9.37
N LEU A 308 4.34 12.17 8.37
CA LEU A 308 5.34 13.17 8.01
C LEU A 308 5.58 14.20 9.14
N VAL A 309 4.52 14.62 9.85
CA VAL A 309 4.67 15.49 11.03
C VAL A 309 5.43 14.75 12.14
N GLN A 310 5.11 13.48 12.38
CA GLN A 310 5.83 12.69 13.37
C GLN A 310 7.32 12.58 13.04
N LEU A 311 7.72 12.49 11.76
CA LEU A 311 9.14 12.46 11.36
C LEU A 311 9.95 13.67 11.84
N GLN A 312 9.34 14.76 12.31
CA GLN A 312 10.06 15.85 12.99
C GLN A 312 10.80 15.39 14.26
N PHE A 313 10.44 14.26 14.87
CA PHE A 313 11.25 13.67 15.95
C PHE A 313 12.69 13.38 15.48
N GLN A 314 12.90 13.17 14.18
CA GLN A 314 14.22 12.90 13.60
C GLN A 314 15.18 14.06 13.82
N ASP A 315 14.74 15.29 13.52
CA ASP A 315 15.55 16.49 13.68
C ASP A 315 16.00 16.63 15.14
N ARG A 316 15.05 16.41 16.06
CA ARG A 316 15.32 16.37 17.49
C ARG A 316 16.34 15.30 17.88
N VAL A 317 16.21 14.07 17.38
CA VAL A 317 17.17 13.00 17.69
C VAL A 317 18.55 13.32 17.11
N SER A 318 18.63 13.91 15.91
CA SER A 318 19.89 14.35 15.30
C SER A 318 20.57 15.44 16.12
N GLN A 319 19.79 16.39 16.66
CA GLN A 319 20.27 17.42 17.57
C GLN A 319 20.84 16.83 18.86
N VAL A 320 20.11 15.92 19.51
CA VAL A 320 20.58 15.24 20.74
C VAL A 320 21.86 14.45 20.47
N MET A 321 21.93 13.70 19.37
CA MET A 321 23.15 12.95 19.00
C MET A 321 24.34 13.89 18.73
N THR A 322 24.09 15.04 18.11
CA THR A 322 25.11 16.07 17.87
C THR A 322 25.64 16.65 19.19
N HIS A 323 24.75 16.94 20.15
CA HIS A 323 25.15 17.40 21.48
C HIS A 323 25.98 16.33 22.19
N VAL A 324 25.50 15.08 22.27
CA VAL A 324 26.24 13.97 22.90
C VAL A 324 27.62 13.79 22.26
N ARG A 325 27.72 13.81 20.93
CA ARG A 325 28.99 13.72 20.21
C ARG A 325 29.94 14.86 20.59
N HIS A 326 29.48 16.11 20.55
CA HIS A 326 30.29 17.27 20.91
C HIS A 326 30.83 17.18 22.34
N ASN A 327 30.02 16.69 23.26
CA ASN A 327 30.42 16.50 24.65
C ASN A 327 31.51 15.44 24.80
N MET A 328 31.40 14.35 24.03
CA MET A 328 32.43 13.31 24.00
C MET A 328 33.73 13.79 23.36
N GLU A 329 33.68 14.71 22.39
CA GLU A 329 34.85 15.37 21.80
C GLU A 329 35.55 16.33 22.75
N ASN A 330 34.80 16.97 23.67
CA ASN A 330 35.36 17.91 24.65
C ASN A 330 36.01 17.20 25.86
N LEU A 331 35.61 15.96 26.15
CA LEU A 331 36.08 15.21 27.33
C LEU A 331 37.60 14.97 27.38
N PRO A 332 38.31 14.57 26.30
CA PRO A 332 39.76 14.42 26.31
C PRO A 332 40.48 15.74 26.64
N GLY A 333 39.98 16.86 26.10
CA GLY A 333 40.53 18.19 26.37
C GLY A 333 40.41 18.57 27.84
N LEU A 334 39.25 18.31 28.45
CA LEU A 334 39.04 18.54 29.88
C LEU A 334 39.94 17.64 30.73
N LEU A 335 40.08 16.35 30.39
CA LEU A 335 40.98 15.44 31.09
C LEU A 335 42.44 15.91 31.02
N ARG A 336 42.88 16.40 29.85
CA ARG A 336 44.22 16.95 29.64
C ARG A 336 44.45 18.25 30.42
N GLU A 337 43.46 19.12 30.54
CA GLU A 337 43.51 20.32 31.41
C GLU A 337 43.80 19.94 32.89
N TYR A 338 43.16 18.88 33.40
CA TYR A 338 43.45 18.38 34.75
C TYR A 338 44.83 17.73 34.87
N HIS A 339 45.32 17.08 33.82
CA HIS A 339 46.69 16.53 33.78
C HIS A 339 47.74 17.66 33.78
N GLU A 340 47.58 18.70 32.98
CA GLU A 340 48.47 19.87 32.94
C GLU A 340 48.51 20.65 34.27
N ARG A 341 47.36 20.76 34.95
CA ARG A 341 47.29 21.34 36.31
C ARG A 341 48.11 20.54 37.32
N TYR A 342 48.05 19.21 37.22
CA TYR A 342 48.83 18.33 38.08
C TYR A 342 50.33 18.48 37.80
N GLU A 343 50.76 18.52 36.53
CA GLU A 343 52.16 18.78 36.14
C GLU A 343 52.68 20.12 36.70
N THR A 344 51.83 21.15 36.73
CA THR A 344 52.22 22.50 37.17
C THR A 344 52.26 22.66 38.70
N ASN A 345 51.26 22.11 39.40
CA ASN A 345 51.05 22.36 40.83
C ASN A 345 51.43 21.18 41.73
N GLY A 346 51.68 20.00 41.16
CA GLY A 346 51.98 18.75 41.88
C GLY A 346 50.80 18.19 42.69
N VAL A 347 49.59 18.69 42.47
CA VAL A 347 48.38 18.30 43.20
C VAL A 347 47.41 17.61 42.25
N LEU A 348 47.00 16.38 42.61
CA LEU A 348 46.03 15.62 41.85
C LEU A 348 44.61 16.05 42.23
N GLU A 349 43.94 16.76 41.33
CA GLU A 349 42.55 17.19 41.50
C GLU A 349 41.59 16.22 40.81
N ALA A 350 40.50 15.87 41.49
CA ALA A 350 39.43 15.09 40.88
C ALA A 350 38.66 15.97 39.88
N PRO A 351 38.31 15.46 38.68
CA PRO A 351 37.46 16.19 37.76
C PRO A 351 36.13 16.57 38.42
N ASP A 352 35.78 17.85 38.39
CA ASP A 352 34.50 18.34 38.91
C ASP A 352 33.36 17.97 37.94
N PRO A 353 32.42 17.08 38.34
CA PRO A 353 31.29 16.72 37.51
C PRO A 353 30.31 17.89 37.30
N ASP A 354 30.20 18.82 38.26
CA ASP A 354 29.23 19.92 38.18
C ASP A 354 29.63 20.92 37.09
N ARG A 355 30.94 21.14 36.90
CA ARG A 355 31.47 21.93 35.78
C ARG A 355 31.05 21.32 34.43
N LEU A 356 31.22 20.01 34.25
CA LEU A 356 30.84 19.34 33.00
C LEU A 356 29.32 19.37 32.79
N LEU A 357 28.53 19.06 33.82
CA LEU A 357 27.06 19.13 33.79
C LEU A 357 26.55 20.54 33.49
N SER A 358 27.20 21.58 34.01
CA SER A 358 26.82 22.96 33.72
C SER A 358 27.10 23.35 32.26
N GLU A 359 28.21 22.87 31.67
CA GLU A 359 28.50 23.07 30.24
C GLU A 359 27.53 22.30 29.35
N LEU A 360 27.18 21.06 29.73
CA LEU A 360 26.15 20.26 29.07
C LEU A 360 24.80 21.00 29.04
N GLN A 361 24.39 21.55 30.18
CA GLN A 361 23.14 22.27 30.32
C GLN A 361 23.06 23.53 29.45
N LYS A 362 24.19 24.19 29.15
CA LYS A 362 24.23 25.38 28.27
C LYS A 362 23.96 25.03 26.80
N THR A 363 24.22 23.79 26.39
CA THR A 363 24.03 23.34 25.01
C THR A 363 22.63 22.82 24.71
N TYR A 364 21.81 22.63 25.74
CA TYR A 364 20.43 22.18 25.55
C TYR A 364 19.55 23.30 25.03
N ALA A 365 18.76 22.99 24.01
CA ALA A 365 17.79 23.91 23.44
C ALA A 365 16.37 23.58 23.89
N MET A 366 16.12 22.32 24.28
CA MET A 366 14.77 21.80 24.53
C MET A 366 14.50 21.48 26.00
N ALA A 367 13.25 21.68 26.44
CA ALA A 367 12.81 21.39 27.81
C ALA A 367 13.01 19.91 28.23
N GLU A 368 12.92 18.98 27.27
CA GLU A 368 13.16 17.56 27.53
C GLU A 368 14.63 17.22 27.78
N GLU A 369 15.57 17.91 27.13
CA GLU A 369 17.00 17.71 27.37
C GLU A 369 17.35 18.14 28.80
N HIS A 370 16.77 19.25 29.26
CA HIS A 370 16.85 19.69 30.66
C HIS A 370 16.19 18.69 31.63
N ALA A 371 15.05 18.09 31.26
CA ALA A 371 14.37 17.10 32.08
C ALA A 371 15.21 15.82 32.25
N VAL A 372 15.80 15.32 31.16
CA VAL A 372 16.73 14.17 31.20
C VAL A 372 17.97 14.49 32.04
N HIS A 373 18.54 15.69 31.88
CA HIS A 373 19.68 16.15 32.66
C HIS A 373 19.39 16.25 34.17
N SER A 374 18.15 16.61 34.55
CA SER A 374 17.70 16.65 35.94
C SER A 374 17.31 15.28 36.53
N GLY A 375 17.39 14.20 35.74
CA GLY A 375 17.06 12.84 36.18
C GLY A 375 15.56 12.54 36.27
N ILE A 376 14.70 13.41 35.73
CA ILE A 376 13.25 13.22 35.71
C ILE A 376 12.92 12.27 34.55
N LYS A 377 12.38 11.08 34.86
CA LYS A 377 11.86 10.15 33.84
C LYS A 377 10.71 10.82 33.10
N HIS A 378 10.82 10.92 31.77
CA HIS A 378 9.72 11.41 30.96
C HIS A 378 8.57 10.39 30.91
N ALA A 379 7.35 10.88 31.15
CA ALA A 379 6.14 10.27 30.61
C ALA A 379 6.07 10.60 29.10
N ALA A 380 5.52 9.69 28.31
CA ALA A 380 5.40 9.84 26.85
C ALA A 380 4.77 11.20 26.46
N PRO A 381 5.20 11.81 25.33
CA PRO A 381 4.66 13.10 24.93
C PRO A 381 3.15 12.98 24.68
N THR A 382 2.37 13.83 25.35
CA THR A 382 0.95 14.02 25.03
C THR A 382 0.85 14.87 23.76
N ALA A 383 0.04 14.42 22.81
CA ALA A 383 -0.20 15.01 21.49
C ALA A 383 -0.59 16.51 21.44
N ALA A 384 -0.81 17.15 22.60
CA ALA A 384 -1.28 18.53 22.71
C ALA A 384 -0.21 19.61 22.44
N ALA A 385 1.08 19.26 22.34
CA ALA A 385 2.14 20.23 22.06
C ALA A 385 2.47 20.41 20.56
N ALA A 386 1.82 19.64 19.67
CA ALA A 386 1.99 19.73 18.23
C ALA A 386 1.10 20.83 17.58
N ASP A 387 0.20 21.45 18.35
CA ASP A 387 -0.82 22.38 17.84
C ASP A 387 -0.34 23.84 17.75
N GLU A 388 0.90 24.14 18.17
CA GLU A 388 1.50 25.48 18.16
C GLU A 388 2.70 25.57 17.20
N ILE A 389 2.56 25.10 15.96
CA ILE A 389 3.44 25.54 14.87
C ILE A 389 2.59 25.97 13.68
N THR A 390 2.37 27.28 13.62
CA THR A 390 1.80 28.01 12.48
C THR A 390 2.55 27.68 11.19
N PHE A 391 1.82 27.15 10.20
CA PHE A 391 2.31 26.91 8.84
C PHE A 391 2.47 28.24 8.06
N PHE A 392 3.61 28.38 7.37
CA PHE A 392 3.75 29.22 6.17
C PHE A 392 4.11 28.33 4.99
#